data_AF-A0A2A5AXD6-F1
#
_entry.id   AF-A0A2A5AXD6-F1
#
_cell.length_a   1.000
_cell.length_b   1.000
_cell.length_c   1.000
_cell.angle_alpha   90.00
_cell.angle_beta   90.00
_cell.angle_gamma   90.00
#
_symmetry.space_group_name_H-M   'P 1'
#
loop_
_entity.id
_entity.type
_entity.pdbx_description
1 polymer ?
#
loop_
_entity_poly.entity_id
_entity_poly.type
_entity_poly.pdbx_seq_one_letter_code
_entity_poly.pdbx_strand_id
1 'polypeptide(L)'
;MFEFIEFASAIRALYQYVNDELVEEDFWLITEEQRKRLPKEDQTGVWYMLNPDKQKKDQNSVFLVDKAEKDRLIRAVAFIKSSAKKLPESASFLEKLLYCKKTLPPVLFKLES
;
A
#
# COMPACT_ATOMS: atom_id res chain seq x y z
N MET A 1 6.83 -18.45 -4.50
CA MET A 1 7.59 -17.46 -5.28
C MET A 1 6.73 -16.25 -5.64
N PHE A 2 5.50 -16.45 -6.16
CA PHE A 2 4.52 -15.39 -6.41
C PHE A 2 4.18 -14.53 -5.18
N GLU A 3 3.91 -15.14 -4.02
CA GLU A 3 3.58 -14.40 -2.79
C GLU A 3 4.69 -13.41 -2.36
N PHE A 4 5.96 -13.75 -2.57
CA PHE A 4 7.08 -12.88 -2.20
C PHE A 4 7.17 -11.65 -3.12
N ILE A 5 6.86 -11.82 -4.41
CA ILE A 5 6.83 -10.74 -5.41
C ILE A 5 5.66 -9.80 -5.14
N GLU A 6 4.48 -10.36 -4.89
CA GLU A 6 3.29 -9.57 -4.57
C GLU A 6 3.44 -8.79 -3.25
N PHE A 7 4.09 -9.40 -2.27
CA PHE A 7 4.40 -8.76 -1.00
C PHE A 7 5.41 -7.62 -1.13
N ALA A 8 6.45 -7.82 -1.96
CA ALA A 8 7.39 -6.76 -2.30
C ALA A 8 6.72 -5.58 -3.02
N SER A 9 5.79 -5.88 -3.94
CA SER A 9 4.99 -4.87 -4.63
C SER A 9 4.17 -4.03 -3.64
N ALA A 10 3.50 -4.68 -2.67
CA ALA A 10 2.73 -3.99 -1.64
C ALA A 10 3.62 -3.09 -0.75
N ILE A 11 4.79 -3.57 -0.32
CA ILE A 11 5.75 -2.74 0.44
C ILE A 11 6.23 -1.55 -0.39
N ARG A 12 6.52 -1.75 -1.68
CA ARG A 12 6.90 -0.67 -2.58
C ARG A 12 5.78 0.36 -2.76
N ALA A 13 4.53 -0.07 -2.88
CA ALA A 13 3.39 0.82 -2.97
C ALA A 13 3.25 1.69 -1.70
N LEU A 14 3.39 1.10 -0.51
CA LEU A 14 3.43 1.85 0.76
C LEU A 14 4.56 2.90 0.75
N TYR A 15 5.72 2.56 0.19
CA TYR A 15 6.84 3.49 0.06
C TYR A 15 6.58 4.67 -0.86
N GLN A 16 5.88 4.44 -1.96
CA GLN A 16 5.71 5.42 -3.02
C GLN A 16 4.53 6.34 -2.73
N TYR A 17 3.41 5.77 -2.28
CA TYR A 17 2.11 6.45 -2.31
C TYR A 17 1.54 6.82 -0.95
N VAL A 18 2.10 6.30 0.14
CA VAL A 18 1.51 6.43 1.47
C VAL A 18 2.38 7.27 2.40
N ASN A 19 1.74 8.11 3.22
CA ASN A 19 2.40 8.97 4.21
C ASN A 19 2.35 8.44 5.65
N ASP A 20 1.36 7.60 5.97
CA ASP A 20 1.10 7.16 7.34
C ASP A 20 0.64 5.69 7.37
N GLU A 21 0.52 5.11 8.57
CA GLU A 21 0.01 3.75 8.73
C GLU A 21 -1.39 3.63 8.10
N LEU A 22 -1.58 2.59 7.28
CA LEU A 22 -2.88 2.26 6.71
C LEU A 22 -3.63 1.27 7.61
N VAL A 23 -4.88 1.58 7.88
CA VAL A 23 -5.87 0.69 8.51
C VAL A 23 -6.99 0.36 7.54
N GLU A 24 -7.87 -0.58 7.89
CA GLU A 24 -8.95 -1.02 7.01
C GLU A 24 -9.92 0.10 6.63
N GLU A 25 -10.14 1.02 7.56
CA GLU A 25 -11.05 2.16 7.44
C GLU A 25 -10.53 3.23 6.47
N ASP A 26 -9.24 3.21 6.15
CA ASP A 26 -8.64 4.11 5.17
C ASP A 26 -9.00 3.71 3.72
N PHE A 27 -9.61 2.54 3.51
CA PHE A 27 -10.01 2.07 2.18
C PHE A 27 -11.50 2.26 1.94
N TRP A 28 -11.84 3.34 1.24
CA TRP A 28 -13.22 3.70 0.94
C TRP A 28 -13.71 2.93 -0.28
N LEU A 29 -14.79 2.17 -0.13
CA LEU A 29 -15.43 1.48 -1.24
C LEU A 29 -15.92 2.53 -2.27
N ILE A 30 -15.53 2.37 -3.54
CA ILE A 30 -15.99 3.30 -4.57
C ILE A 30 -17.48 3.07 -4.89
N THR A 31 -18.19 4.16 -5.20
CA THR A 31 -19.61 4.09 -5.58
C THR A 31 -19.80 3.42 -6.94
N GLU A 32 -21.02 2.97 -7.24
CA GLU A 32 -21.34 2.42 -8.57
C GLU A 32 -21.06 3.43 -9.69
N GLU A 33 -21.39 4.69 -9.47
CA GLU A 33 -21.13 5.78 -10.42
C GLU A 33 -19.63 6.00 -10.66
N GLN A 34 -18.80 5.88 -9.62
CA GLN A 34 -17.33 5.92 -9.75
C GLN A 34 -16.81 4.68 -10.48
N ARG A 35 -17.39 3.51 -10.20
CA ARG A 35 -17.00 2.24 -10.85
C ARG A 35 -17.25 2.25 -12.35
N LYS A 36 -18.34 2.88 -12.82
CA LYS A 36 -18.63 3.05 -14.27
C LYS A 36 -17.57 3.87 -15.01
N ARG A 37 -16.73 4.63 -14.31
CA ARG A 37 -15.62 5.41 -14.89
C ARG A 37 -14.35 4.58 -15.08
N LEU A 38 -14.27 3.38 -14.50
CA LEU A 38 -13.16 2.45 -14.69
C LEU A 38 -13.22 1.81 -16.10
N PRO A 39 -12.09 1.27 -16.60
CA PRO A 39 -12.08 0.41 -17.78
C PRO A 39 -13.09 -0.72 -17.64
N LYS A 40 -13.74 -1.14 -18.74
CA LYS A 40 -14.84 -2.13 -18.71
C LYS A 40 -14.49 -3.44 -18.00
N GLU A 41 -13.23 -3.86 -18.13
CA GLU A 41 -12.68 -5.07 -17.51
C GLU A 41 -12.73 -4.99 -15.97
N ASP A 42 -12.52 -3.79 -15.42
CA ASP A 42 -12.45 -3.54 -13.98
C ASP A 42 -13.82 -3.26 -13.36
N GLN A 43 -14.85 -2.95 -14.16
CA GLN A 43 -16.18 -2.57 -13.64
C GLN A 43 -16.90 -3.69 -12.87
N THR A 44 -16.49 -4.94 -13.03
CA THR A 44 -17.09 -6.10 -12.34
C THR A 44 -16.48 -6.37 -10.96
N GLY A 45 -15.32 -5.78 -10.66
CA GLY A 45 -14.58 -5.99 -9.43
C GLY A 45 -15.09 -5.17 -8.24
N VAL A 46 -14.56 -5.49 -7.06
CA VAL A 46 -14.69 -4.67 -5.86
C VAL A 46 -13.44 -3.81 -5.74
N TRP A 47 -13.63 -2.50 -5.79
CA TRP A 47 -12.57 -1.50 -5.82
C TRP A 47 -12.68 -0.55 -4.63
N TYR A 48 -11.52 -0.19 -4.11
CA TYR A 48 -11.36 0.70 -2.99
C TYR A 48 -10.49 1.87 -3.40
N MET A 49 -10.85 3.04 -2.90
CA MET A 49 -10.06 4.26 -2.96
C MET A 49 -9.39 4.45 -1.61
N LEU A 50 -8.08 4.68 -1.61
CA LEU A 50 -7.38 5.05 -0.39
C LEU A 50 -7.77 6.48 0.02
N ASN A 51 -8.01 6.70 1.31
CA ASN A 51 -8.25 8.01 1.88
C ASN A 51 -7.16 9.00 1.42
N PRO A 52 -7.53 10.12 0.76
CA PRO A 52 -6.57 11.12 0.28
C PRO A 52 -5.63 11.63 1.37
N ASP A 53 -6.07 11.69 2.63
CA ASP A 53 -5.25 12.15 3.76
C ASP A 53 -4.07 11.20 4.07
N LYS A 54 -4.19 9.93 3.68
CA LYS A 54 -3.14 8.91 3.83
C LYS A 54 -2.18 8.86 2.66
N GLN A 55 -2.51 9.54 1.55
CA GLN A 55 -1.67 9.59 0.36
C GLN A 55 -0.59 10.66 0.48
N LYS A 56 0.51 10.48 -0.25
CA LYS A 56 1.52 11.54 -0.34
C LYS A 56 1.01 12.74 -1.12
N LYS A 57 1.31 13.94 -0.62
CA LYS A 57 0.79 15.22 -1.17
C LYS A 57 1.29 15.54 -2.59
N ASP A 58 2.36 14.89 -3.03
CA ASP A 58 2.93 15.01 -4.38
C ASP A 58 2.22 14.10 -5.41
N GLN A 59 1.24 13.28 -4.98
CA GLN A 59 0.46 12.42 -5.87
C GLN A 59 -0.83 13.14 -6.32
N ASN A 60 -0.88 13.54 -7.60
CA ASN A 60 -2.09 14.13 -8.22
C ASN A 60 -3.13 13.08 -8.66
N SER A 61 -2.87 11.79 -8.41
CA SER A 61 -3.70 10.67 -8.85
C SER A 61 -4.42 10.01 -7.68
N VAL A 62 -5.66 9.59 -7.91
CA VAL A 62 -6.42 8.77 -6.95
C VAL A 62 -5.78 7.38 -6.86
N PHE A 63 -5.33 6.99 -5.67
CA PHE A 63 -4.84 5.64 -5.42
C PHE A 63 -6.03 4.67 -5.29
N LEU A 64 -6.26 3.88 -6.34
CA LEU A 64 -7.30 2.85 -6.43
C LEU A 64 -6.67 1.47 -6.36
N VAL A 65 -7.31 0.57 -5.62
CA VAL A 65 -6.87 -0.82 -5.46
C VAL A 65 -8.07 -1.75 -5.49
N ASP A 66 -7.87 -2.95 -6.01
CA ASP A 66 -8.85 -4.02 -5.86
C ASP A 66 -8.82 -4.61 -4.44
N LYS A 67 -9.76 -5.53 -4.15
CA LYS A 67 -9.81 -6.21 -2.85
C LYS A 67 -8.52 -6.97 -2.52
N ALA A 68 -7.91 -7.65 -3.48
CA ALA A 68 -6.72 -8.46 -3.24
C ALA A 68 -5.50 -7.57 -2.96
N GLU A 69 -5.36 -6.44 -3.62
CA GLU A 69 -4.37 -5.41 -3.34
C GLU A 69 -4.59 -4.75 -1.98
N LYS A 70 -5.82 -4.37 -1.62
CA LYS A 70 -6.15 -3.89 -0.27
C LYS A 70 -5.63 -4.87 0.78
N ASP A 71 -5.98 -6.15 0.66
CA ASP A 71 -5.59 -7.16 1.64
C ASP A 71 -4.06 -7.34 1.71
N ARG A 72 -3.37 -7.22 0.57
CA ARG A 72 -1.90 -7.27 0.50
C ARG A 72 -1.25 -6.07 1.19
N LEU A 73 -1.79 -4.86 1.01
CA LEU A 73 -1.30 -3.65 1.67
C LEU A 73 -1.45 -3.75 3.19
N ILE A 74 -2.62 -4.19 3.69
CA ILE A 74 -2.85 -4.39 5.12
C ILE A 74 -1.90 -5.44 5.70
N ARG A 75 -1.69 -6.57 5.01
CA ARG A 75 -0.70 -7.58 5.44
C ARG A 75 0.73 -7.03 5.45
N ALA A 76 1.09 -6.20 4.47
CA ALA A 76 2.39 -5.54 4.43
C ALA A 76 2.59 -4.59 5.61
N VAL A 77 1.59 -3.79 5.99
CA VAL A 77 1.61 -2.94 7.19
C VAL A 77 1.85 -3.78 8.45
N ALA A 78 1.11 -4.87 8.63
CA ALA A 78 1.28 -5.75 9.79
C ALA A 78 2.70 -6.34 9.88
N PHE A 79 3.27 -6.75 8.75
CA PHE A 79 4.65 -7.22 8.68
C PHE A 79 5.68 -6.13 9.01
N ILE A 80 5.49 -4.92 8.49
CA ILE A 80 6.38 -3.78 8.79
C ILE A 80 6.40 -3.52 10.29
N LYS A 81 5.23 -3.50 10.93
CA LYS A 81 5.13 -3.34 12.39
C LYS A 81 5.83 -4.48 13.14
N SER A 82 5.67 -5.72 12.67
CA SER A 82 6.28 -6.89 13.31
C SER A 82 7.80 -6.93 13.16
N SER A 83 8.31 -6.60 11.98
CA SER A 83 9.75 -6.62 11.66
C SER A 83 10.51 -5.42 12.25
N ALA A 84 9.83 -4.29 12.46
CA ALA A 84 10.38 -3.09 13.08
C ALA A 84 10.22 -3.06 14.62
N LYS A 85 9.87 -4.18 15.28
CA LYS A 85 9.75 -4.27 16.76
C LYS A 85 11.00 -3.85 17.54
N LYS A 86 12.16 -3.83 16.89
CA LYS A 86 13.43 -3.37 17.48
C LYS A 86 13.53 -1.84 17.56
N LEU A 87 12.66 -1.11 16.87
CA LEU A 87 12.58 0.34 16.97
C LEU A 87 11.72 0.76 18.17
N PRO A 88 11.96 1.97 18.72
CA PRO A 88 11.08 2.55 19.72
C PRO A 88 9.62 2.60 19.24
N GLU A 89 8.66 2.46 20.16
CA GLU A 89 7.23 2.55 19.81
C GLU A 89 6.88 3.90 19.18
N SER A 90 7.56 4.96 19.62
CA SER A 90 7.47 6.33 19.11
C SER A 90 7.96 6.51 17.68
N ALA A 91 8.64 5.51 17.09
CA ALA A 91 9.04 5.57 15.70
C ALA A 91 7.80 5.65 14.80
N SER A 92 7.79 6.66 13.94
CA SER A 92 6.75 6.88 12.94
C SER A 92 6.62 5.67 12.01
N PHE A 93 5.47 5.56 11.34
CA PHE A 93 5.26 4.53 10.34
C PHE A 93 6.30 4.59 9.22
N LEU A 94 6.68 5.80 8.79
CA LEU A 94 7.72 6.01 7.77
C LEU A 94 9.10 5.51 8.23
N GLU A 95 9.47 5.70 9.50
CA GLU A 95 10.73 5.18 10.04
C GLU A 95 10.74 3.65 10.10
N LYS A 96 9.61 3.05 10.54
CA LYS A 96 9.43 1.59 10.54
C LYS A 96 9.49 1.03 9.12
N LEU A 97 8.86 1.72 8.18
CA LEU A 97 8.92 1.38 6.76
C LEU A 97 10.38 1.45 6.27
N LEU A 98 11.08 2.57 6.48
CA LEU A 98 12.51 2.82 6.16
C LEU A 98 13.43 1.73 6.69
N TYR A 99 13.22 1.31 7.93
CA TYR A 99 13.94 0.21 8.54
C TYR A 99 13.74 -1.10 7.77
N CYS A 100 12.50 -1.43 7.39
CA CYS A 100 12.20 -2.64 6.63
C CYS A 100 12.88 -2.67 5.24
N LYS A 101 13.02 -1.53 4.55
CA LYS A 101 13.74 -1.50 3.26
C LYS A 101 15.22 -1.78 3.40
N LYS A 102 15.84 -1.39 4.51
CA LYS A 102 17.26 -1.67 4.78
C LYS A 102 17.51 -3.15 5.08
N THR A 103 16.50 -3.86 5.60
CA THR A 103 16.60 -5.28 5.96
C THR A 103 16.15 -6.22 4.83
N LEU A 104 15.34 -5.73 3.91
CA LEU A 104 14.86 -6.48 2.76
C LEU A 104 15.85 -6.46 1.58
N PRO A 105 15.88 -7.51 0.74
CA PRO A 105 16.75 -7.56 -0.44
C PRO A 105 16.54 -6.35 -1.36
N PRO A 106 17.61 -5.65 -1.80
CA PRO A 106 17.48 -4.45 -2.64
C PRO A 106 16.75 -4.69 -3.97
N VAL A 107 16.76 -5.93 -4.48
CA VAL A 107 16.04 -6.34 -5.69
C VAL A 107 14.53 -6.07 -5.60
N LEU A 108 13.96 -6.02 -4.39
CA LEU A 108 12.54 -5.70 -4.19
C LEU A 108 12.19 -4.23 -4.47
N PHE A 109 13.20 -3.36 -4.51
CA PHE A 109 13.04 -1.92 -4.74
C PHE A 109 13.70 -1.47 -6.05
N LYS A 110 14.35 -2.38 -6.78
CA LYS A 110 15.02 -2.13 -8.07
C LYS A 110 14.21 -2.75 -9.22
N LEU A 111 13.06 -2.19 -9.56
CA LEU A 111 12.41 -2.45 -10.84
C LEU A 111 11.75 -1.16 -11.34
N GLU A 112 12.56 -0.32 -11.96
CA GLU A 112 12.24 0.59 -13.09
C GLU A 112 13.46 1.49 -13.30
N SER A 113 14.13 1.27 -14.43
CA SER A 113 15.04 2.20 -15.11
C SER A 113 14.51 2.33 -16.53
#